data_AF-A0A7K2WA11-F1
#
_entry.id   AF-A0A7K2WA11-F1
#
_cell.length_a   1.000
_cell.length_b   1.000
_cell.length_c   1.000
_cell.angle_alpha   90.00
_cell.angle_beta   90.00
_cell.angle_gamma   90.00
#
_symmetry.space_group_name_H-M   'P 1'
#
loop_
_entity.id
_entity.type
_entity.pdbx_description
1 polymer ?
#
loop_
_entity_poly.entity_id
_entity_poly.type
_entity_poly.pdbx_seq_one_letter_code
_entity_poly.pdbx_strand_id
1 'polypeptide(L)'
;FLELAVRAADQADCDRVEELMIAAPLVLPATGAVQVQISVGAADEEGSRELRFFTRPGEDFDAEWTQHATGRIGSGEQVIDFDATVWPPRDAEAIDIDGMFERYAADGLEYGPVFR
;
A
#
# COMPACT_ATOMS: atom_id res chain seq x y z
N PHE A 1 -1.63 -2.11 -1.04
CA PHE A 1 -1.39 -2.71 0.29
C PHE A 1 -1.30 -1.66 1.39
N LEU A 2 -0.47 -0.61 1.26
CA LEU A 2 -0.31 0.38 2.33
C LEU A 2 -1.62 1.01 2.80
N GLU A 3 -2.48 1.46 1.87
CA GLU A 3 -3.81 2.00 2.22
C GLU A 3 -4.66 1.00 3.04
N LEU A 4 -4.63 -0.28 2.66
CA LEU A 4 -5.33 -1.34 3.38
C LEU A 4 -4.72 -1.57 4.78
N ALA A 5 -3.40 -1.38 4.93
CA ALA A 5 -2.71 -1.47 6.21
C ALA A 5 -3.12 -0.32 7.15
N VAL A 6 -3.15 0.91 6.63
CA VAL A 6 -3.63 2.10 7.36
C VAL A 6 -5.07 1.88 7.82
N ARG A 7 -5.95 1.44 6.90
CA ARG A 7 -7.35 1.18 7.23
C ARG A 7 -7.53 0.05 8.24
N ALA A 8 -6.62 -0.92 8.32
CA ALA A 8 -6.61 -1.95 9.36
C ALA A 8 -6.08 -1.43 10.70
N ALA A 9 -5.06 -0.55 10.66
CA ALA A 9 -4.54 0.14 11.83
C ALA A 9 -5.62 0.96 12.53
N ASP A 10 -6.40 1.73 11.76
CA ASP A 10 -7.52 2.52 12.28
C ASP A 10 -8.58 1.68 13.01
N GLN A 11 -8.76 0.39 12.65
CA GLN A 11 -9.70 -0.50 13.35
C GLN A 11 -9.13 -1.14 14.60
N ALA A 12 -7.82 -1.07 14.77
CA ALA A 12 -7.09 -1.65 15.89
C ALA A 12 -6.59 -0.58 16.87
N ASP A 13 -7.08 0.67 16.73
CA ASP A 13 -6.64 1.86 17.47
C ASP A 13 -5.12 2.14 17.34
N CYS A 14 -4.57 1.81 16.17
CA CYS A 14 -3.19 2.09 15.79
C CYS A 14 -3.16 3.24 14.77
N ASP A 15 -2.25 4.19 14.93
CA ASP A 15 -2.12 5.38 14.07
C ASP A 15 -0.88 5.32 13.14
N ARG A 16 -0.12 4.21 13.18
CA ARG A 16 1.13 4.06 12.44
C ARG A 16 1.30 2.68 11.83
N VAL A 17 1.74 2.64 10.58
CA VAL A 17 2.36 1.46 9.96
C VAL A 17 3.86 1.51 10.25
N GLU A 18 4.34 0.59 11.07
CA GLU A 18 5.76 0.51 11.47
C GLU A 18 6.61 -0.13 10.37
N GLU A 19 6.07 -1.17 9.74
CA GLU A 19 6.72 -1.94 8.69
C GLU A 19 5.68 -2.53 7.74
N LEU A 20 6.01 -2.61 6.45
CA LEU A 20 5.25 -3.34 5.45
C LEU A 20 6.19 -4.00 4.45
N MET A 21 6.14 -5.33 4.36
CA MET A 21 6.90 -6.14 3.41
C MET A 21 5.95 -6.75 2.38
N ILE A 22 6.22 -6.52 1.08
CA ILE A 22 5.46 -7.11 -0.02
C ILE A 22 6.25 -8.33 -0.52
N ALA A 23 5.71 -9.53 -0.31
CA ALA A 23 6.33 -10.80 -0.67
C ALA A 23 5.90 -11.30 -2.05
N ALA A 24 4.66 -11.03 -2.45
CA ALA A 24 4.12 -11.46 -3.74
C ALA A 24 3.14 -10.42 -4.32
N PRO A 25 3.16 -10.18 -5.65
CA PRO A 25 2.22 -9.28 -6.29
C PRO A 25 0.79 -9.81 -6.20
N LEU A 26 -0.18 -8.90 -6.09
CA LEU A 26 -1.60 -9.22 -6.30
C LEU A 26 -1.97 -8.89 -7.74
N VAL A 27 -2.09 -9.92 -8.56
CA VAL A 27 -2.54 -9.79 -9.95
C VAL A 27 -4.07 -9.75 -9.95
N LEU A 28 -4.64 -8.69 -10.51
CA LEU A 28 -6.10 -8.57 -10.65
C LEU A 28 -6.55 -9.20 -11.97
N PRO A 29 -7.57 -10.07 -11.95
CA PRO A 29 -8.12 -10.61 -13.18
C PRO A 29 -8.87 -9.52 -13.96
N ALA A 30 -8.89 -9.62 -15.29
CA ALA A 30 -9.61 -8.66 -16.13
C ALA A 30 -11.13 -8.65 -15.88
N THR A 31 -11.66 -9.76 -15.38
CA THR A 31 -13.07 -9.95 -15.02
C THR A 31 -13.19 -10.78 -13.75
N GLY A 32 -14.33 -10.67 -13.07
CA GLY A 32 -14.57 -11.37 -11.82
C GLY A 32 -14.09 -10.57 -10.61
N ALA A 33 -13.89 -11.26 -9.50
CA ALA A 33 -13.53 -10.63 -8.23
C ALA A 33 -12.36 -11.36 -7.56
N VAL A 34 -11.70 -10.67 -6.64
CA VAL A 34 -10.73 -11.23 -5.71
C VAL A 34 -11.25 -11.01 -4.30
N GLN A 35 -11.25 -12.06 -3.49
CA GLN A 35 -11.48 -11.93 -2.06
C GLN A 35 -10.17 -11.50 -1.39
N VAL A 36 -10.25 -10.46 -0.57
CA VAL A 36 -9.12 -9.93 0.20
C VAL A 36 -9.41 -10.17 1.67
N GLN A 37 -8.44 -10.72 2.39
CA GLN A 37 -8.48 -10.85 3.84
C GLN A 37 -7.22 -10.20 4.43
N ILE A 38 -7.43 -9.45 5.51
CA ILE A 38 -6.36 -8.85 6.30
C ILE A 38 -6.53 -9.36 7.72
N SER A 39 -5.53 -10.06 8.23
CA SER A 39 -5.53 -10.51 9.63
C SER A 39 -4.72 -9.54 10.47
N VAL A 40 -5.29 -9.10 11.60
CA VAL A 40 -4.60 -8.30 12.61
C VAL A 40 -4.36 -9.17 13.83
N GLY A 41 -3.12 -9.27 14.27
CA GLY A 41 -2.72 -10.02 15.46
C GLY A 41 -3.15 -9.37 16.77
N ALA A 42 -2.97 -10.12 17.86
CA ALA A 42 -3.00 -9.53 19.19
C ALA A 42 -1.88 -8.49 19.34
N ALA A 43 -2.10 -7.51 20.22
CA ALA A 43 -1.05 -6.58 20.59
C ALA A 43 0.04 -7.30 21.38
N ASP A 44 1.29 -6.96 21.10
CA ASP A 44 2.43 -7.31 21.96
C ASP A 44 2.53 -6.35 23.16
N GLU A 45 3.61 -6.48 23.94
CA GLU A 45 3.85 -5.68 25.15
C GLU A 45 3.98 -4.17 24.86
N GLU A 46 4.34 -3.80 23.63
CA GLU A 46 4.50 -2.41 23.18
C GLU A 46 3.23 -1.88 22.50
N GLY A 47 2.18 -2.70 22.39
CA GLY A 47 0.95 -2.34 21.71
C GLY A 47 0.99 -2.57 20.19
N SER A 48 2.10 -3.08 19.65
CA SER A 48 2.26 -3.33 18.22
C SER A 48 1.58 -4.64 17.81
N ARG A 49 1.04 -4.69 16.60
CA ARG A 49 0.26 -5.79 16.06
C ARG A 49 0.77 -6.20 14.70
N GLU A 50 0.84 -7.51 14.48
CA GLU A 50 1.18 -8.07 13.18
C GLU A 50 0.01 -7.92 12.19
N LEU A 51 0.33 -7.57 10.94
CA LEU A 51 -0.58 -7.61 9.79
C LEU A 51 -0.16 -8.71 8.82
N ARG A 52 -1.14 -9.40 8.24
CA ARG A 52 -0.93 -10.30 7.09
C ARG A 52 -2.04 -10.12 6.07
N PHE A 53 -1.66 -10.10 4.80
CA PHE A 53 -2.55 -9.83 3.67
C PHE A 53 -2.66 -11.06 2.80
N PHE A 54 -3.89 -11.55 2.63
CA PHE A 54 -4.19 -12.73 1.85
C PHE A 54 -5.20 -12.42 0.77
N THR A 55 -5.07 -13.07 -0.38
CA THR A 55 -6.11 -13.06 -1.40
C THR A 55 -6.39 -14.45 -1.93
N ARG A 56 -7.58 -14.63 -2.51
CA ARG A 56 -7.95 -15.79 -3.32
C ARG A 56 -8.98 -15.37 -4.38
N PRO A 57 -9.17 -16.16 -5.45
CA PRO A 57 -10.23 -15.90 -6.42
C PRO A 57 -11.60 -15.75 -5.74
N GLY A 58 -12.40 -14.79 -6.19
CA GLY A 58 -13.68 -14.48 -5.54
C GLY A 58 -14.78 -15.51 -5.77
N GLU A 59 -14.68 -16.28 -6.85
CA GLU A 59 -15.67 -17.28 -7.27
C GLU A 59 -15.26 -18.71 -6.88
N ASP A 60 -14.01 -18.93 -6.47
CA ASP A 60 -13.50 -20.21 -6.01
C ASP A 60 -13.24 -20.16 -4.50
N PHE A 61 -14.25 -20.60 -3.74
CA PHE A 61 -14.20 -20.58 -2.27
C PHE A 61 -13.34 -21.69 -1.67
N ASP A 62 -12.92 -22.68 -2.48
CA ASP A 62 -12.05 -23.77 -2.05
C ASP A 62 -10.59 -23.52 -2.40
N ALA A 63 -10.31 -22.50 -3.23
CA ALA A 63 -8.96 -22.06 -3.54
C ALA A 63 -8.16 -21.68 -2.28
N GLU A 64 -6.88 -22.04 -2.29
CA GLU A 64 -5.93 -21.67 -1.24
C GLU A 64 -5.69 -20.16 -1.22
N TRP A 65 -5.51 -19.62 -0.02
CA TRP A 65 -5.15 -18.22 0.17
C TRP A 65 -3.67 -18.00 -0.16
N THR A 66 -3.41 -17.01 -1.02
CA THR A 66 -2.06 -16.53 -1.30
C THR A 66 -1.72 -15.37 -0.37
N GLN A 67 -0.61 -15.46 0.37
CA GLN A 67 -0.11 -14.34 1.17
C GLN A 67 0.68 -13.36 0.29
N HIS A 68 0.33 -12.09 0.32
CA HIS A 68 0.97 -11.05 -0.50
C HIS A 68 1.90 -10.15 0.29
N ALA A 69 1.56 -9.86 1.54
CA ALA A 69 2.32 -8.95 2.37
C ALA A 69 2.20 -9.31 3.85
N THR A 70 3.20 -8.89 4.61
CA THR A 70 3.20 -8.87 6.08
C THR A 70 3.58 -7.47 6.56
N GLY A 71 3.23 -7.13 7.79
CA GLY A 71 3.61 -5.84 8.35
C GLY A 71 3.40 -5.76 9.84
N ARG A 72 3.70 -4.59 10.39
CA ARG A 72 3.45 -4.24 11.78
C ARG A 72 2.79 -2.87 11.86
N ILE A 73 1.82 -2.76 12.75
CA ILE A 73 1.14 -1.51 13.09
C ILE A 73 1.27 -1.24 14.58
N GLY A 74 1.31 0.03 14.94
CA GLY A 74 1.44 0.44 16.34
C GLY A 74 0.92 1.85 16.53
N SER A 75 1.27 2.43 17.67
CA SER A 75 0.91 3.79 18.03
C SER A 75 2.13 4.72 18.04
N GLY A 76 1.90 6.01 17.84
CA GLY A 76 2.95 7.03 17.89
C GLY A 76 3.25 7.57 16.51
N GLU A 77 2.30 8.34 15.98
CA GLU A 77 2.48 9.16 14.79
C GLU A 77 3.79 9.97 14.87
N GLN A 78 4.55 9.97 13.77
CA GLN A 78 5.73 10.80 13.63
C GLN A 78 5.45 11.89 12.59
N VAL A 79 5.17 13.10 13.07
CA VAL A 79 5.01 14.27 12.21
C VAL A 79 6.38 14.93 12.02
N ILE A 80 6.84 14.99 10.77
CA ILE A 80 8.01 15.77 10.37
C ILE A 80 7.51 17.11 9.83
N ASP A 81 8.07 18.20 10.35
CA ASP A 81 7.69 19.55 9.90
C ASP A 81 8.19 19.82 8.46
N PHE A 82 7.31 20.36 7.63
CA PHE A 82 7.59 20.75 6.25
C PHE A 82 6.74 21.98 5.89
N ASP A 83 7.39 23.10 5.54
CA ASP A 83 6.70 24.32 5.15
C ASP A 83 6.11 24.20 3.74
N ALA A 84 4.87 23.73 3.66
CA ALA A 84 4.11 23.65 2.42
C ALA A 84 3.46 24.99 2.01
N THR A 85 3.69 26.10 2.73
CA THR A 85 3.10 27.41 2.36
C THR A 85 3.83 28.09 1.20
N VAL A 86 5.07 27.70 0.93
CA VAL A 86 5.86 28.14 -0.23
C VAL A 86 6.00 26.96 -1.20
N TRP A 87 5.30 27.02 -2.33
CA TRP A 87 5.28 25.95 -3.33
C TRP A 87 5.41 26.46 -4.78
N PRO A 88 6.33 25.92 -5.60
CA PRO A 88 7.34 24.91 -5.23
C PRO A 88 8.35 25.47 -4.21
N PRO A 89 9.06 24.60 -3.47
CA PRO A 89 10.10 25.04 -2.53
C PRO A 89 11.10 25.97 -3.20
N ARG A 90 11.71 26.87 -2.41
CA ARG A 90 12.77 27.76 -2.92
C ARG A 90 13.90 26.92 -3.49
N ASP A 91 14.46 27.40 -4.59
CA ASP A 91 15.56 26.76 -5.31
C ASP A 91 15.20 25.40 -5.95
N ALA A 92 13.91 25.03 -6.00
CA ALA A 92 13.47 23.87 -6.77
C ALA A 92 13.61 24.14 -8.27
N GLU A 93 14.22 23.20 -8.99
CA GLU A 93 14.33 23.22 -10.44
C GLU A 93 13.17 22.43 -11.07
N ALA A 94 12.47 23.05 -12.03
CA ALA A 94 11.42 22.36 -12.75
C ALA A 94 12.01 21.31 -13.70
N ILE A 95 11.41 20.11 -13.70
CA ILE A 95 11.76 19.02 -14.61
C ILE A 95 10.64 18.88 -15.62
N ASP A 96 10.98 18.87 -16.90
CA ASP A 96 10.04 18.56 -17.97
C ASP A 96 9.67 17.08 -17.94
N ILE A 97 8.36 16.81 -17.87
CA ILE A 97 7.79 15.47 -17.81
C ILE A 97 7.09 15.07 -19.12
N ASP A 98 7.15 15.91 -20.16
CA ASP A 98 6.61 15.58 -21.47
C ASP A 98 7.25 14.30 -22.02
N GLY A 99 6.42 13.38 -22.51
CA GLY A 99 6.90 12.09 -23.03
C GLY A 99 7.39 11.10 -21.96
N MET A 100 7.28 11.41 -20.65
CA MET A 100 7.76 10.55 -19.57
C MET A 100 7.00 9.23 -19.50
N PHE A 101 5.68 9.27 -19.55
CA PHE A 101 4.84 8.06 -19.46
C PHE A 101 4.95 7.19 -20.72
N GLU A 102 5.13 7.79 -21.89
CA GLU A 102 5.39 7.08 -23.15
C GLU A 102 6.72 6.32 -23.09
N ARG A 103 7.76 6.91 -22.48
CA ARG A 103 9.04 6.22 -22.24
C ARG A 103 8.87 5.06 -21.27
N TYR A 104 8.14 5.25 -20.17
CA TYR A 104 7.84 4.15 -19.23
C TYR A 104 7.07 3.02 -19.88
N ALA A 105 6.07 3.33 -20.71
CA ALA A 105 5.33 2.31 -21.45
C ALA A 105 6.25 1.55 -22.43
N ALA A 106 7.18 2.24 -23.10
CA ALA A 106 8.17 1.59 -23.97
C ALA A 106 9.12 0.65 -23.20
N ASP A 107 9.35 0.91 -21.92
CA ASP A 107 10.13 0.07 -21.00
C ASP A 107 9.27 -1.00 -20.26
N GLY A 108 7.97 -1.10 -20.60
CA GLY A 108 7.05 -2.10 -20.04
C GLY A 108 6.30 -1.66 -18.77
N LEU A 109 6.42 -0.41 -18.35
CA LEU A 109 5.68 0.20 -17.24
C LEU A 109 4.48 0.99 -17.78
N GLU A 110 3.37 0.30 -18.00
CA GLU A 110 2.15 0.89 -18.52
C GLU A 110 1.29 1.51 -17.41
N TYR A 111 1.33 2.84 -17.29
CA TYR A 111 0.43 3.59 -16.42
C TYR A 111 -0.84 4.01 -17.17
N GLY A 112 -1.98 3.45 -16.78
CA GLY A 112 -3.29 3.86 -17.30
C GLY A 112 -3.70 5.27 -16.84
N PRO A 113 -4.82 5.82 -17.37
CA PRO A 113 -5.22 7.21 -17.13
C PRO A 113 -5.42 7.64 -15.66
N VAL A 114 -5.64 6.68 -14.76
CA VAL A 114 -5.85 6.95 -13.32
C VAL A 114 -4.52 7.05 -12.56
N PHE A 115 -3.41 6.61 -13.16
CA PHE A 115 -2.07 6.57 -12.57
C PHE A 115 -1.07 7.53 -13.23
N ARG A 116 -1.53 8.41 -14.14
CA ARG A 116 -0.69 9.39 -14.85
C ARG A 116 -1.12 10.82 -14.54
#